data_AF-A0A351WG58-F1
#
_entry.id   AF-A0A351WG58-F1
#
_cell.length_a   1.000
_cell.length_b   1.000
_cell.length_c   1.000
_cell.angle_alpha   90.00
_cell.angle_beta   90.00
_cell.angle_gamma   90.00
#
_symmetry.space_group_name_H-M   'P 1'
#
loop_
_entity.id
_entity.type
_entity.pdbx_description
1 polymer ?
#
loop_
_entity_poly.entity_id
_entity_poly.type
_entity_poly.pdbx_seq_one_letter_code
_entity_poly.pdbx_strand_id
1 'polypeptide(L)'
;MLKNLKLSVKLIGGFLLVVLFIAGLIGLTSYQLTQLGKLQNQGAERAAAAIRAEEAAGMSVKIYQIVADGIINRDMKDTKQKWAAIEKEMREDLAAVESMIVTAEEKDWLAKSKFAHDKLIQLVEKELFPTLEKTAELTAEIKAYDGKIDELVAAIRDALTRTATSIQKESASADEEYDATQKQTFTINLIVGFIIAGLALSLGIGLTRSITRPIQHVIDGLSAGSEQVTSASSQVSSASQQLAQGASEQASSLEETSASLEEMASMTRQNADNATQANNIAREASSLAVGGVEAMTRMIGAIDKIKKSSDETAKIIKTIDEIAFQTNLLALNAAVEAARAGEAGKGFAVVAEEVRNLARRSAEAAKNTADLIEGAQKNSEQGVA
;
A
#
# COMPACT_ATOMS: atom_id res chain seq x y z
N MET A 1 12.38 23.94 17.35
CA MET A 1 11.96 22.93 18.35
C MET A 1 10.72 22.11 17.97
N LEU A 2 9.72 22.67 17.27
CA LEU A 2 8.44 21.98 17.01
C LEU A 2 8.46 20.86 15.94
N LYS A 3 9.48 20.77 15.07
CA LYS A 3 9.47 19.83 13.92
C LYS A 3 9.49 18.34 14.34
N ASN A 4 10.20 18.00 15.42
CA ASN A 4 10.46 16.61 15.83
C ASN A 4 9.49 16.07 16.91
N LEU A 5 8.47 16.83 17.30
CA LEU A 5 7.49 16.35 18.28
C LEU A 5 6.56 15.29 17.67
N LYS A 6 6.23 14.28 18.48
CA LYS A 6 5.20 13.29 18.15
C LYS A 6 3.88 13.99 17.83
N LEU A 7 3.11 13.40 16.92
CA LEU A 7 1.85 13.96 16.44
C LEU A 7 0.85 14.23 17.58
N SER A 8 0.72 13.27 18.50
CA SER A 8 -0.10 13.39 19.69
C SER A 8 0.29 14.60 20.54
N VAL A 9 1.59 14.87 20.69
CA VAL A 9 2.09 16.00 21.48
C VAL A 9 1.82 17.33 20.78
N LYS A 10 1.88 17.38 19.44
CA LYS A 10 1.51 18.56 18.65
C LYS A 10 0.02 18.90 18.78
N LEU A 11 -0.85 17.89 18.70
CA LEU A 11 -2.30 18.07 18.82
C LEU A 11 -2.71 18.49 20.24
N ILE A 12 -2.25 17.74 21.25
CA ILE A 12 -2.55 18.04 22.66
C ILE A 12 -1.98 19.40 23.04
N GLY A 13 -0.73 19.69 22.68
CA GLY A 13 -0.10 20.98 22.96
C GLY A 13 -0.83 22.15 22.28
N GLY A 14 -1.29 21.96 21.04
CA GLY A 14 -2.06 22.98 20.33
C GLY A 14 -3.43 23.25 20.96
N PHE A 15 -4.14 22.19 21.34
CA PHE A 15 -5.43 22.32 22.02
C PHE A 15 -5.29 22.97 23.40
N LEU A 16 -4.30 22.54 24.20
CA LEU A 16 -4.00 23.14 25.50
C LEU A 16 -3.67 24.64 25.39
N LEU A 17 -2.93 25.06 24.36
CA LEU A 17 -2.64 26.47 24.11
C LEU A 17 -3.91 27.28 23.85
N VAL A 18 -4.82 26.78 23.02
CA VAL A 18 -6.10 27.45 22.75
C VAL A 18 -6.95 27.54 24.02
N VAL A 19 -7.02 26.47 24.81
CA VAL A 19 -7.75 26.45 26.09
C VAL A 19 -7.15 27.46 27.08
N LEU A 20 -5.83 27.55 27.17
CA LEU A 20 -5.14 28.52 28.04
C LEU A 20 -5.42 29.97 27.59
N PHE A 21 -5.45 30.25 26.29
CA PHE A 21 -5.81 31.58 25.78
C PHE A 21 -7.26 31.96 26.12
N ILE A 22 -8.19 31.02 25.95
CA ILE A 22 -9.61 31.24 26.31
C ILE A 22 -9.75 31.47 27.81
N ALA A 23 -9.09 30.65 28.65
CA ALA A 23 -9.11 30.81 30.10
C ALA A 23 -8.53 32.17 30.53
N GLY A 24 -7.44 32.62 29.91
CA GLY A 24 -6.86 33.94 30.14
C GLY A 24 -7.80 35.09 29.77
N LEU A 25 -8.51 34.98 28.63
CA LEU A 25 -9.52 35.96 28.23
C LEU A 25 -10.68 36.02 29.22
N ILE A 26 -11.17 34.86 29.69
CA ILE A 26 -12.23 34.79 30.72
C ILE A 26 -11.77 35.43 32.04
N GLY A 27 -10.52 35.18 32.45
CA GLY A 27 -9.96 35.83 33.64
C GLY A 27 -9.86 37.34 33.50
N LEU A 28 -9.43 37.84 32.33
CA LEU A 28 -9.34 39.26 32.04
C LEU A 28 -10.71 39.95 32.05
N THR A 29 -11.71 39.36 31.39
CA THR A 29 -13.08 39.90 31.34
C THR A 29 -13.72 39.93 32.73
N SER A 30 -13.52 38.87 33.53
CA SER A 30 -14.01 38.80 34.91
C SER A 30 -13.39 39.89 35.79
N TYR A 31 -12.09 40.14 35.65
CA TYR A 31 -11.41 41.23 36.35
C TYR A 31 -11.95 42.62 35.96
N GLN A 32 -12.09 42.88 34.66
CA GLN A 32 -12.64 44.15 34.15
C GLN A 32 -14.07 44.40 34.62
N LEU A 33 -14.92 43.37 34.59
CA LEU A 33 -16.31 43.45 35.05
C LEU A 33 -16.39 43.81 36.53
N THR A 34 -15.48 43.26 37.34
CA THR A 34 -15.39 43.58 38.78
C THR A 34 -15.03 45.05 39.01
N GLN A 35 -14.16 45.63 38.19
CA GLN A 35 -13.80 47.06 38.30
C GLN A 35 -14.93 47.98 37.85
N LEU A 36 -15.60 47.64 36.74
CA LEU A 36 -16.80 48.34 36.28
C LEU A 36 -17.90 48.35 37.36
N GLY A 37 -18.14 47.21 38.02
CA GLY A 37 -19.11 47.11 39.11
C GLY A 37 -18.78 48.02 40.29
N LYS A 38 -17.49 48.21 40.62
CA LYS A 38 -17.07 49.14 41.69
C LYS A 38 -17.35 50.60 41.31
N LEU A 39 -17.00 51.01 40.09
CA LEU A 39 -17.26 52.36 39.59
C LEU A 39 -18.76 52.67 39.56
N GLN A 40 -19.58 51.71 39.09
CA GLN A 40 -21.03 51.85 39.07
C GLN A 40 -21.62 52.01 40.48
N ASN A 41 -21.18 51.18 41.44
CA ASN A 41 -21.64 51.29 42.82
C ASN A 41 -21.24 52.63 43.44
N GLN A 42 -20.01 53.09 43.22
CA GLN A 42 -19.53 54.38 43.71
C GLN A 42 -20.34 55.56 43.14
N GLY A 43 -20.61 55.55 41.82
CA GLY A 43 -21.46 56.55 41.18
C GLY A 43 -22.88 56.55 41.75
N ALA A 44 -23.48 55.37 41.95
CA ALA A 44 -24.82 55.24 42.53
C ALA A 44 -24.89 55.74 43.99
N GLU A 45 -23.89 55.43 44.81
CA GLU A 45 -23.78 55.94 46.19
C GLU A 45 -23.68 57.47 46.21
N ARG A 46 -22.90 58.07 45.31
CA ARG A 46 -22.79 59.52 45.16
C ARG A 46 -24.10 60.15 44.70
N ALA A 47 -24.78 59.59 43.71
CA ALA A 47 -26.09 60.07 43.27
C ALA A 47 -27.11 60.06 44.42
N ALA A 48 -27.15 58.98 45.21
CA ALA A 48 -28.03 58.87 46.37
C ALA A 48 -27.71 59.94 47.43
N ALA A 49 -26.42 60.20 47.69
CA ALA A 49 -25.99 61.24 48.62
C ALA A 49 -26.34 62.67 48.16
N ALA A 50 -26.24 62.95 46.85
CA ALA A 50 -26.65 64.23 46.27
C ALA A 50 -28.15 64.49 46.45
N ILE A 51 -28.98 63.47 46.21
CA ILE A 51 -30.44 63.53 46.43
C ILE A 51 -30.74 63.85 47.89
N ARG A 52 -30.09 63.17 48.84
CA ARG A 52 -30.28 63.41 50.27
C ARG A 52 -29.89 64.83 50.69
N ALA A 53 -28.80 65.37 50.16
CA ALA A 53 -28.39 66.75 50.43
C ALA A 53 -29.40 67.77 49.86
N GLU A 54 -29.99 67.49 48.69
CA GLU A 54 -31.02 68.33 48.08
C GLU A 54 -32.35 68.26 48.85
N GLU A 55 -32.75 67.08 49.32
CA GLU A 55 -33.91 66.90 50.20
C GLU A 55 -33.76 67.73 51.49
N ALA A 56 -32.58 67.68 52.12
CA ALA A 56 -32.25 68.51 53.28
C ALA A 56 -32.30 70.02 52.97
N ALA A 57 -31.82 70.44 51.79
CA ALA A 57 -31.94 71.83 51.34
C ALA A 57 -33.42 72.23 51.19
N GLY A 58 -34.27 71.35 50.64
CA GLY A 58 -35.71 71.58 50.51
C GLY A 58 -36.44 71.71 51.85
N MET A 59 -35.97 71.00 52.89
CA MET A 59 -36.54 71.12 54.24
C MET A 59 -36.35 72.50 54.85
N SER A 60 -35.25 73.20 54.56
CA SER A 60 -35.05 74.58 55.04
C SER A 60 -36.17 75.52 54.59
N VAL A 61 -36.73 75.30 53.39
CA VAL A 61 -37.88 76.04 52.87
C VAL A 61 -39.16 75.68 53.61
N LYS A 62 -39.38 74.40 53.93
CA LYS A 62 -40.52 73.95 54.76
C LYS A 62 -40.44 74.54 56.17
N ILE A 63 -39.24 74.62 56.75
CA ILE A 63 -38.99 75.25 58.04
C ILE A 63 -39.43 76.72 58.00
N TYR A 64 -39.02 77.47 56.97
CA TYR A 64 -39.47 78.85 56.79
C TYR A 64 -41.00 78.95 56.68
N GLN A 65 -41.64 78.09 55.90
CA GLN A 65 -43.10 78.09 55.76
C GLN A 65 -43.82 77.87 57.09
N ILE A 66 -43.33 76.95 57.94
CA ILE A 66 -43.91 76.69 59.27
C ILE A 66 -43.76 77.91 60.19
N VAL A 67 -42.60 78.55 60.16
CA VAL A 67 -42.35 79.77 60.94
C VAL A 67 -43.24 80.91 60.44
N ALA A 68 -43.29 81.15 59.13
CA ALA A 68 -44.12 82.17 58.50
C ALA A 68 -45.62 81.95 58.79
N ASP A 69 -46.09 80.70 58.73
CA ASP A 69 -47.45 80.30 59.10
C ASP A 69 -47.75 80.66 60.56
N GLY A 70 -46.81 80.39 61.49
CA GLY A 70 -46.92 80.85 62.88
C GLY A 70 -46.90 82.37 63.03
N ILE A 71 -46.12 83.08 62.20
CA ILE A 71 -46.06 84.54 62.15
C ILE A 71 -47.37 85.15 61.60
N ILE A 72 -48.11 84.45 60.74
CA ILE A 72 -49.32 84.98 60.09
C ILE A 72 -50.59 84.54 60.84
N ASN A 73 -50.74 83.25 61.09
CA ASN A 73 -51.99 82.63 61.57
C ASN A 73 -52.10 82.54 63.09
N ARG A 74 -50.99 82.70 63.83
CA ARG A 74 -50.94 82.75 65.31
C ARG A 74 -51.48 81.50 66.03
N ASP A 75 -51.59 80.36 65.35
CA ASP A 75 -51.87 79.06 66.01
C ASP A 75 -50.60 78.47 66.61
N MET A 76 -50.23 78.95 67.80
CA MET A 76 -48.99 78.53 68.45
C MET A 76 -48.95 77.04 68.83
N LYS A 77 -50.11 76.37 68.94
CA LYS A 77 -50.16 74.94 69.26
C LYS A 77 -49.78 74.11 68.02
N ASP A 78 -50.41 74.42 66.89
CA ASP A 78 -50.14 73.74 65.62
C ASP A 78 -48.72 74.07 65.10
N THR A 79 -48.30 75.34 65.17
CA THR A 79 -46.95 75.75 64.76
C THR A 79 -45.86 75.02 65.55
N LYS A 80 -45.98 74.92 66.88
CA LYS A 80 -44.97 74.22 67.71
C LYS A 80 -44.93 72.71 67.42
N GLN A 81 -46.08 72.10 67.11
CA GLN A 81 -46.13 70.68 66.74
C GLN A 81 -45.45 70.44 65.38
N LYS A 82 -45.77 71.25 64.36
CA LYS A 82 -45.13 71.19 63.04
C LYS A 82 -43.63 71.47 63.13
N TRP A 83 -43.24 72.45 63.96
CA TRP A 83 -41.85 72.81 64.23
C TRP A 83 -41.05 71.64 64.81
N ALA A 84 -41.57 70.97 65.85
CA ALA A 84 -40.88 69.83 66.46
C ALA A 84 -40.72 68.65 65.50
N ALA A 85 -41.69 68.44 64.59
CA ALA A 85 -41.60 67.39 63.58
C ALA A 85 -40.54 67.70 62.52
N ILE A 86 -40.55 68.92 61.96
CA ILE A 86 -39.60 69.30 60.91
C ILE A 86 -38.17 69.46 61.43
N GLU A 87 -37.99 69.88 62.68
CA GLU A 87 -36.67 70.00 63.31
C GLU A 87 -36.02 68.63 63.49
N LYS A 88 -36.80 67.63 63.92
CA LYS A 88 -36.34 66.26 64.02
C LYS A 88 -35.92 65.69 62.65
N GLU A 89 -36.76 65.87 61.63
CA GLU A 89 -36.48 65.42 60.26
C GLU A 89 -35.22 66.11 59.71
N MET A 90 -35.07 67.42 59.93
CA MET A 90 -33.88 68.18 59.55
C MET A 90 -32.60 67.66 60.20
N ARG A 91 -32.64 67.30 61.48
CA ARG A 91 -31.47 66.70 62.16
C ARG A 91 -31.12 65.33 61.61
N GLU A 92 -32.11 64.50 61.32
CA GLU A 92 -31.91 63.17 60.74
C GLU A 92 -31.25 63.26 59.36
N ASP A 93 -31.72 64.16 58.49
CA ASP A 93 -31.10 64.33 57.16
C ASP A 93 -29.73 65.01 57.24
N LEU A 94 -29.53 65.99 58.12
CA LEU A 94 -28.19 66.58 58.34
C LEU A 94 -27.18 65.53 58.82
N ALA A 95 -27.60 64.54 59.62
CA ALA A 95 -26.77 63.42 60.03
C ALA A 95 -26.54 62.41 58.90
N ALA A 96 -27.57 62.14 58.08
CA ALA A 96 -27.45 61.28 56.91
C ALA A 96 -26.45 61.86 55.90
N VAL A 97 -26.57 63.15 55.58
CA VAL A 97 -25.63 63.87 54.69
C VAL A 97 -24.21 63.85 55.26
N GLU A 98 -24.03 64.03 56.57
CA GLU A 98 -22.71 63.97 57.22
C GLU A 98 -22.01 62.62 57.02
N SER A 99 -22.76 61.51 57.02
CA SER A 99 -22.20 60.18 56.81
C SER A 99 -21.78 59.90 55.37
N MET A 100 -22.21 60.74 54.42
CA MET A 100 -22.05 60.51 52.98
C MET A 100 -21.04 61.45 52.32
N ILE A 101 -20.79 62.62 52.91
CA ILE A 101 -19.81 63.59 52.41
C ILE A 101 -18.37 63.13 52.62
N VAL A 102 -17.50 63.45 51.67
CA VAL A 102 -16.09 63.02 51.70
C VAL A 102 -15.10 64.17 51.59
N THR A 103 -15.42 65.22 50.84
CA THR A 103 -14.47 66.30 50.60
C THR A 103 -14.36 67.24 51.79
N ALA A 104 -13.24 67.94 51.89
CA ALA A 104 -13.06 68.95 52.94
C ALA A 104 -14.04 70.12 52.78
N GLU A 105 -14.39 70.46 51.53
CA GLU A 105 -15.33 71.55 51.19
C GLU A 105 -16.76 71.20 51.58
N GLU A 106 -17.22 69.98 51.27
CA GLU A 106 -18.55 69.50 51.67
C GLU A 106 -18.71 69.46 53.20
N LYS A 107 -17.65 69.06 53.92
CA LYS A 107 -17.63 69.06 55.39
C LYS A 107 -17.74 70.47 55.96
N ASP A 108 -17.05 71.44 55.36
CA ASP A 108 -17.14 72.85 55.76
C ASP A 108 -18.54 73.43 55.50
N TRP A 109 -19.12 73.18 54.32
CA TRP A 109 -20.47 73.66 54.02
C TRP A 109 -21.53 73.01 54.92
N LEU A 110 -21.46 71.70 55.14
CA LEU A 110 -22.38 71.04 56.06
C LEU A 110 -22.24 71.58 57.49
N ALA A 111 -21.02 71.83 57.97
CA ALA A 111 -20.78 72.44 59.28
C ALA A 111 -21.41 73.84 59.38
N LYS A 112 -21.29 74.67 58.32
CA LYS A 112 -21.95 75.99 58.24
C LYS A 112 -23.47 75.86 58.25
N SER A 113 -24.01 74.88 57.54
CA SER A 113 -25.45 74.59 57.53
C SER A 113 -25.96 74.19 58.92
N LYS A 114 -25.27 73.26 59.59
CA LYS A 114 -25.58 72.85 60.98
C LYS A 114 -25.53 74.04 61.95
N PHE A 115 -24.50 74.87 61.85
CA PHE A 115 -24.37 76.06 62.70
C PHE A 115 -25.48 77.08 62.46
N ALA A 116 -25.87 77.32 61.21
CA ALA A 116 -27.00 78.19 60.87
C ALA A 116 -28.33 77.58 61.36
N HIS A 117 -28.49 76.26 61.27
CA HIS A 117 -29.65 75.54 61.80
C HIS A 117 -29.77 75.65 63.32
N ASP A 118 -28.68 75.45 64.08
CA ASP A 118 -28.70 75.60 65.53
C ASP A 118 -29.04 77.04 65.96
N LYS A 119 -28.53 78.04 65.23
CA LYS A 119 -28.90 79.46 65.43
C LYS A 119 -30.37 79.72 65.11
N LEU A 120 -30.90 79.11 64.05
CA LEU A 120 -32.30 79.24 63.66
C LEU A 120 -33.20 78.66 64.75
N ILE A 121 -32.85 77.50 65.30
CA ILE A 121 -33.58 76.91 66.43
C ILE A 121 -33.56 77.83 67.64
N GLN A 122 -32.39 78.37 67.99
CA GLN A 122 -32.27 79.30 69.10
C GLN A 122 -33.16 80.53 68.92
N LEU A 123 -33.15 81.12 67.71
CA LEU A 123 -33.95 82.29 67.37
C LEU A 123 -35.45 82.00 67.42
N VAL A 124 -35.89 80.88 66.84
CA VAL A 124 -37.30 80.52 66.78
C VAL A 124 -37.85 80.16 68.17
N GLU A 125 -37.15 79.31 68.91
CA GLU A 125 -37.67 78.78 70.18
C GLU A 125 -37.52 79.75 71.35
N LYS A 126 -36.41 80.49 71.42
CA LYS A 126 -36.10 81.33 72.59
C LYS A 126 -36.50 82.79 72.42
N GLU A 127 -36.63 83.26 71.18
CA GLU A 127 -36.91 84.67 70.90
C GLU A 127 -38.26 84.85 70.20
N LEU A 128 -38.47 84.22 69.04
CA LEU A 128 -39.68 84.41 68.24
C LEU A 128 -40.93 83.85 68.94
N PHE A 129 -40.97 82.56 69.29
CA PHE A 129 -42.16 81.96 69.90
C PHE A 129 -42.64 82.66 71.18
N PRO A 130 -41.77 82.99 72.16
CA PRO A 130 -42.20 83.74 73.35
C PRO A 130 -42.70 85.15 73.03
N THR A 131 -42.22 85.76 71.93
CA THR A 131 -42.68 87.07 71.49
C THR A 131 -44.04 86.99 70.82
N LEU A 132 -44.26 85.98 69.97
CA LEU A 132 -45.56 85.71 69.33
C LEU A 132 -46.67 85.38 70.34
N GLU A 133 -46.33 84.80 71.49
CA GLU A 133 -47.29 84.53 72.58
C GLU A 133 -47.67 85.79 73.39
N LYS A 134 -46.83 86.85 73.36
CA LYS A 134 -47.02 88.07 74.16
C LYS A 134 -47.75 89.19 73.41
N THR A 135 -47.75 89.17 72.07
CA THR A 135 -48.37 90.21 71.25
C THR A 135 -49.17 89.65 70.08
N ALA A 136 -50.38 90.17 69.88
CA ALA A 136 -51.22 89.81 68.74
C ALA A 136 -50.89 90.63 67.47
N GLU A 137 -50.22 91.78 67.62
CA GLU A 137 -49.90 92.68 66.51
C GLU A 137 -48.54 92.37 65.88
N LEU A 138 -48.42 92.58 64.57
CA LEU A 138 -47.17 92.46 63.83
C LEU A 138 -46.25 93.65 64.15
N THR A 139 -45.36 93.48 65.12
CA THR A 139 -44.41 94.51 65.55
C THR A 139 -43.21 94.61 64.62
N ALA A 140 -42.48 95.74 64.69
CA ALA A 140 -41.20 95.89 64.00
C ALA A 140 -40.17 94.83 64.43
N GLU A 141 -40.26 94.35 65.68
CA GLU A 141 -39.43 93.29 66.24
C GLU A 141 -39.71 91.93 65.58
N ILE A 142 -40.97 91.57 65.35
CA ILE A 142 -41.35 90.33 64.62
C ILE A 142 -40.87 90.37 63.16
N LYS A 143 -40.97 91.53 62.50
CA LYS A 143 -40.42 91.71 61.14
C LYS A 143 -38.90 91.59 61.10
N ALA A 144 -38.20 92.03 62.15
CA ALA A 144 -36.76 91.85 62.25
C ALA A 144 -36.37 90.38 62.48
N TYR A 145 -37.19 89.60 63.20
CA TYR A 145 -37.00 88.16 63.31
C TYR A 145 -37.22 87.43 61.99
N ASP A 146 -38.26 87.78 61.24
CA ASP A 146 -38.53 87.23 59.91
C ASP A 146 -37.30 87.39 58.99
N GLY A 147 -36.73 88.60 58.89
CA GLY A 147 -35.52 88.84 58.09
C GLY A 147 -34.27 88.09 58.56
N LYS A 148 -34.11 87.87 59.88
CA LYS A 148 -33.01 87.02 60.41
C LYS A 148 -33.22 85.55 60.11
N ILE A 149 -34.48 85.09 60.13
CA ILE A 149 -34.85 83.72 59.81
C ILE A 149 -34.63 83.47 58.32
N ASP A 150 -34.99 84.42 57.46
CA ASP A 150 -34.67 84.39 56.03
C ASP A 150 -33.17 84.21 55.79
N GLU A 151 -32.34 84.99 56.48
CA GLU A 151 -30.88 84.91 56.34
C GLU A 151 -30.34 83.53 56.78
N LEU A 152 -30.83 82.99 57.90
CA LEU A 152 -30.40 81.69 58.42
C LEU A 152 -30.90 80.53 57.54
N VAL A 153 -32.14 80.58 57.07
CA VAL A 153 -32.70 79.59 56.15
C VAL A 153 -31.96 79.62 54.82
N ALA A 154 -31.67 80.81 54.28
CA ALA A 154 -30.86 80.96 53.08
C ALA A 154 -29.45 80.38 53.27
N ALA A 155 -28.80 80.63 54.42
CA ALA A 155 -27.49 80.07 54.72
C ALA A 155 -27.49 78.53 54.79
N ILE A 156 -28.53 77.93 55.40
CA ILE A 156 -28.73 76.46 55.44
C ILE A 156 -28.91 75.92 54.03
N ARG A 157 -29.84 76.52 53.27
CA ARG A 157 -30.18 76.12 51.90
C ARG A 157 -28.97 76.20 50.99
N ASP A 158 -28.31 77.35 50.93
CA ASP A 158 -27.18 77.58 50.04
C ASP A 158 -26.03 76.61 50.32
N ALA A 159 -25.75 76.34 51.60
CA ALA A 159 -24.71 75.39 51.99
C ALA A 159 -25.07 73.95 51.59
N LEU A 160 -26.32 73.52 51.77
CA LEU A 160 -26.78 72.18 51.39
C LEU A 160 -26.90 72.02 49.87
N THR A 161 -27.40 73.01 49.15
CA THR A 161 -27.44 73.01 47.68
C THR A 161 -26.02 73.00 47.09
N ARG A 162 -25.05 73.71 47.68
CA ARG A 162 -23.64 73.61 47.27
C ARG A 162 -23.06 72.21 47.51
N THR A 163 -23.38 71.62 48.65
CA THR A 163 -23.00 70.23 48.99
C THR A 163 -23.60 69.24 47.98
N ALA A 164 -24.90 69.33 47.72
CA ALA A 164 -25.60 68.51 46.72
C ALA A 164 -24.99 68.67 45.32
N THR A 165 -24.69 69.91 44.90
CA THR A 165 -24.07 70.21 43.60
C THR A 165 -22.66 69.60 43.49
N SER A 166 -21.86 69.65 44.56
CA SER A 166 -20.54 69.02 44.60
C SER A 166 -20.64 67.50 44.44
N ILE A 167 -21.48 66.85 45.25
CA ILE A 167 -21.67 65.40 45.18
C ILE A 167 -22.25 64.98 43.82
N GLN A 168 -23.17 65.76 43.25
CA GLN A 168 -23.72 65.52 41.92
C GLN A 168 -22.63 65.59 40.84
N LYS A 169 -21.65 66.50 40.98
CA LYS A 169 -20.49 66.57 40.11
C LYS A 169 -19.59 65.34 40.27
N GLU A 170 -19.37 64.86 41.49
CA GLU A 170 -18.63 63.60 41.72
C GLU A 170 -19.34 62.41 41.08
N SER A 171 -20.67 62.33 41.21
CA SER A 171 -21.47 61.29 40.55
C SER A 171 -21.36 61.35 39.02
N ALA A 172 -21.40 62.54 38.44
CA ALA A 172 -21.24 62.72 36.99
C ALA A 172 -19.83 62.33 36.52
N SER A 173 -18.79 62.68 37.28
CA SER A 173 -17.41 62.25 36.97
C SER A 173 -17.23 60.74 37.09
N ALA A 174 -17.86 60.09 38.07
CA ALA A 174 -17.85 58.63 38.20
C ALA A 174 -18.56 57.94 37.01
N ASP A 175 -19.65 58.53 36.51
CA ASP A 175 -20.37 58.04 35.33
C ASP A 175 -19.52 58.18 34.05
N GLU A 176 -18.84 59.32 33.87
CA GLU A 176 -17.89 59.52 32.76
C GLU A 176 -16.72 58.51 32.82
N GLU A 177 -16.17 58.25 34.01
CA GLU A 177 -15.11 57.26 34.21
C GLU A 177 -15.60 55.83 33.94
N TYR A 178 -16.82 55.50 34.36
CA TYR A 178 -17.47 54.22 34.07
C TYR A 178 -17.63 54.03 32.56
N ASP A 179 -18.18 55.02 31.85
CA ASP A 179 -18.38 54.98 30.39
C ASP A 179 -17.05 54.85 29.62
N ALA A 180 -16.02 55.59 30.04
CA ALA A 180 -14.69 55.50 29.46
C ALA A 180 -14.07 54.10 29.68
N THR A 181 -14.18 53.58 30.91
CA THR A 181 -13.68 52.25 31.28
C THR A 181 -14.44 51.14 30.56
N GLN A 182 -15.74 51.31 30.34
CA GLN A 182 -16.59 50.37 29.60
C GLN A 182 -16.15 50.31 28.13
N LYS A 183 -15.97 51.46 27.47
CA LYS A 183 -15.47 51.53 26.09
C LYS A 183 -14.08 50.90 25.97
N GLN A 184 -13.17 51.24 26.88
CA GLN A 184 -11.82 50.68 26.89
C GLN A 184 -11.84 49.15 27.08
N THR A 185 -12.66 48.66 28.02
CA THR A 185 -12.86 47.23 28.27
C THR A 185 -13.37 46.51 27.03
N PHE A 186 -14.36 47.08 26.34
CA PHE A 186 -14.89 46.54 25.10
C PHE A 186 -13.81 46.47 24.02
N THR A 187 -13.05 47.55 23.80
CA THR A 187 -11.96 47.58 22.80
C THR A 187 -10.86 46.57 23.11
N ILE A 188 -10.43 46.44 24.38
CA ILE A 188 -9.41 45.46 24.78
C ILE A 188 -9.89 44.04 24.48
N ASN A 189 -11.14 43.69 24.85
CA ASN A 189 -11.69 42.36 24.61
C ASN A 189 -11.79 42.04 23.12
N LEU A 190 -12.10 43.03 22.29
CA LEU A 190 -12.18 42.89 20.84
C LEU A 190 -10.79 42.61 20.24
N ILE A 191 -9.76 43.35 20.66
CA ILE A 191 -8.37 43.16 20.21
C ILE A 191 -7.83 41.79 20.64
N VAL A 192 -7.97 41.44 21.92
CA VAL A 192 -7.51 40.15 22.45
C VAL A 192 -8.26 39.00 21.79
N GLY A 193 -9.57 39.14 21.57
CA GLY A 193 -10.39 38.17 20.85
C GLY A 193 -9.87 37.91 19.43
N PHE A 194 -9.57 38.95 18.66
CA PHE A 194 -9.01 38.81 17.31
C PHE A 194 -7.61 38.18 17.32
N ILE A 195 -6.75 38.53 18.27
CA ILE A 195 -5.42 37.94 18.40
C ILE A 195 -5.53 36.43 18.69
N ILE A 196 -6.38 36.03 19.65
CA ILE A 196 -6.60 34.62 19.98
C ILE A 196 -7.17 33.87 18.78
N ALA A 197 -8.17 34.43 18.09
CA ALA A 197 -8.75 33.82 16.90
C ALA A 197 -7.72 33.62 15.77
N GLY A 198 -6.90 34.65 15.49
CA GLY A 198 -5.85 34.58 14.47
C GLY A 198 -4.76 33.56 14.82
N LEU A 199 -4.34 33.49 16.08
CA LEU A 199 -3.39 32.50 16.57
C LEU A 199 -3.97 31.08 16.49
N ALA A 200 -5.23 30.89 16.90
CA ALA A 200 -5.92 29.60 16.82
C ALA A 200 -6.05 29.12 15.36
N LEU A 201 -6.41 30.01 14.43
CA LEU A 201 -6.51 29.69 13.00
C LEU A 201 -5.14 29.33 12.41
N SER A 202 -4.12 30.13 12.72
CA SER A 202 -2.74 29.89 12.23
C SER A 202 -2.19 28.56 12.75
N LEU A 203 -2.45 28.26 14.03
CA LEU A 203 -2.07 27.00 14.66
C LEU A 203 -2.82 25.82 14.03
N GLY A 204 -4.13 25.96 13.78
CA GLY A 204 -4.95 24.95 13.10
C GLY A 204 -4.44 24.64 11.69
N ILE A 205 -4.19 25.66 10.87
CA ILE A 205 -3.64 25.49 9.51
C ILE A 205 -2.25 24.85 9.56
N GLY A 206 -1.40 25.30 10.50
CA GLY A 206 -0.05 24.76 10.69
C GLY A 206 -0.05 23.29 11.09
N LEU A 207 -0.91 22.91 12.04
CA LEU A 207 -1.13 21.52 12.45
C LEU A 207 -1.64 20.70 11.27
N THR A 208 -2.75 21.08 10.63
CA THR A 208 -3.30 20.35 9.47
C THR A 208 -2.25 20.10 8.39
N ARG A 209 -1.50 21.13 7.99
CA ARG A 209 -0.42 20.97 6.99
C ARG A 209 0.71 20.05 7.46
N SER A 210 1.06 20.07 8.75
CA SER A 210 2.08 19.18 9.31
C SER A 210 1.62 17.72 9.37
N ILE A 211 0.32 17.44 9.36
CA ILE A 211 -0.25 16.09 9.40
C ILE A 211 -0.48 15.55 7.99
N THR A 212 -1.19 16.33 7.17
CA THR A 212 -1.63 15.88 5.85
C THR A 212 -0.45 15.65 4.90
N ARG A 213 0.62 16.46 4.96
CA ARG A 213 1.76 16.33 4.04
C ARG A 213 2.53 15.01 4.18
N PRO A 214 2.99 14.60 5.39
CA PRO A 214 3.65 13.31 5.55
C PRO A 214 2.74 12.13 5.19
N ILE A 215 1.45 12.19 5.56
CA ILE A 215 0.49 11.13 5.23
C ILE A 215 0.34 11.00 3.71
N GLN A 216 0.18 12.12 3.00
CA GLN A 216 0.10 12.12 1.54
C GLN A 216 1.35 11.50 0.93
N HIS A 217 2.55 11.87 1.40
CA HIS A 217 3.79 11.32 0.89
C HIS A 217 3.92 9.80 1.11
N VAL A 218 3.47 9.30 2.27
CA VAL A 218 3.42 7.86 2.55
C VAL A 218 2.41 7.15 1.66
N ILE A 219 1.23 7.74 1.43
CA ILE A 219 0.22 7.20 0.53
C ILE A 219 0.75 7.14 -0.90
N ASP A 220 1.36 8.22 -1.38
CA ASP A 220 1.94 8.28 -2.74
C ASP A 220 3.03 7.21 -2.90
N GLY A 221 3.90 7.06 -1.89
CA GLY A 221 4.94 6.03 -1.88
C GLY A 221 4.37 4.61 -1.84
N LEU A 222 3.30 4.37 -1.08
CA LEU A 222 2.63 3.07 -1.02
C LEU A 222 1.92 2.74 -2.34
N SER A 223 1.26 3.71 -2.96
CA SER A 223 0.62 3.55 -4.27
C SER A 223 1.65 3.21 -5.35
N ALA A 224 2.76 3.97 -5.42
CA ALA A 224 3.84 3.69 -6.35
C ALA A 224 4.46 2.29 -6.12
N GLY A 225 4.68 1.91 -4.86
CA GLY A 225 5.14 0.57 -4.50
C GLY A 225 4.17 -0.53 -4.94
N SER A 226 2.86 -0.31 -4.76
CA SER A 226 1.80 -1.24 -5.18
C SER A 226 1.74 -1.41 -6.70
N GLU A 227 1.87 -0.33 -7.46
CA GLU A 227 1.93 -0.36 -8.93
C GLU A 227 3.16 -1.14 -9.43
N GLN A 228 4.31 -0.95 -8.77
CA GLN A 228 5.54 -1.67 -9.09
C GLN A 228 5.40 -3.18 -8.80
N VAL A 229 4.80 -3.56 -7.67
CA VAL A 229 4.52 -4.97 -7.34
C VAL A 229 3.53 -5.59 -8.33
N THR A 230 2.49 -4.86 -8.73
CA THR A 230 1.51 -5.33 -9.73
C THR A 230 2.16 -5.59 -11.08
N SER A 231 3.04 -4.67 -11.50
CA SER A 231 3.80 -4.78 -12.75
C SER A 231 4.76 -5.97 -12.72
N ALA A 232 5.53 -6.12 -11.64
CA ALA A 232 6.44 -7.24 -11.44
C ALA A 232 5.71 -8.59 -11.40
N SER A 233 4.55 -8.65 -10.73
CA SER A 233 3.73 -9.87 -10.66
C SER A 233 3.19 -10.26 -12.04
N SER A 234 2.77 -9.29 -12.84
CA SER A 234 2.34 -9.52 -14.22
C SER A 234 3.48 -10.06 -15.08
N GLN A 235 4.68 -9.49 -14.97
CA GLN A 235 5.87 -9.99 -15.67
C GLN A 235 6.23 -11.42 -15.26
N VAL A 236 6.21 -11.74 -13.96
CA VAL A 236 6.46 -13.10 -13.45
C VAL A 236 5.40 -14.08 -13.97
N SER A 237 4.13 -13.69 -14.01
CA SER A 237 3.07 -14.52 -14.55
C SER A 237 3.29 -14.82 -16.04
N SER A 238 3.62 -13.80 -16.84
CA SER A 238 3.93 -13.99 -18.27
C SER A 238 5.16 -14.87 -18.48
N ALA A 239 6.23 -14.66 -17.72
CA ALA A 239 7.43 -15.49 -17.77
C ALA A 239 7.14 -16.95 -17.37
N SER A 240 6.30 -17.16 -16.36
CA SER A 240 5.89 -18.50 -15.92
C SER A 240 5.05 -19.21 -16.98
N GLN A 241 4.17 -18.49 -17.68
CA GLN A 241 3.38 -19.04 -18.77
C GLN A 241 4.27 -19.46 -19.95
N GLN A 242 5.24 -18.62 -20.32
CA GLN A 242 6.22 -18.94 -21.36
C GLN A 242 7.09 -20.14 -20.97
N LEU A 243 7.53 -20.21 -19.72
CA LEU A 243 8.31 -21.34 -19.21
C LEU A 243 7.50 -22.63 -19.23
N ALA A 244 6.22 -22.59 -18.82
CA ALA A 244 5.33 -23.75 -18.88
C ALA A 244 5.12 -24.23 -20.32
N GLN A 245 4.93 -23.31 -21.27
CA GLN A 245 4.83 -23.62 -22.69
C GLN A 245 6.12 -24.29 -23.21
N GLY A 246 7.28 -23.70 -22.93
CA GLY A 246 8.58 -24.26 -23.33
C GLY A 246 8.85 -25.63 -22.70
N ALA A 247 8.46 -25.83 -21.44
CA ALA A 247 8.56 -27.13 -20.78
C ALA A 247 7.65 -28.19 -21.44
N SER A 248 6.44 -27.80 -21.87
CA SER A 248 5.53 -28.69 -22.60
C SER A 248 6.06 -29.06 -23.98
N GLU A 249 6.67 -28.11 -24.69
CA GLU A 249 7.33 -28.36 -25.99
C GLU A 249 8.53 -29.29 -25.82
N GLN A 250 9.35 -29.06 -24.80
CA GLN A 250 10.50 -29.91 -24.49
C GLN A 250 10.06 -31.34 -24.11
N ALA A 251 8.97 -31.49 -23.37
CA ALA A 251 8.41 -32.81 -23.06
C ALA A 251 7.96 -33.55 -24.32
N SER A 252 7.28 -32.86 -25.25
CA SER A 252 6.88 -33.42 -26.54
C SER A 252 8.10 -33.86 -27.39
N SER A 253 9.14 -33.03 -27.47
CA SER A 253 10.39 -33.40 -28.15
C SER A 253 11.09 -34.59 -27.51
N LEU A 254 11.01 -34.74 -26.19
CA LEU A 254 11.54 -35.91 -25.47
C LEU A 254 10.74 -37.18 -25.77
N GLU A 255 9.41 -37.09 -25.89
CA GLU A 255 8.57 -38.22 -26.32
C GLU A 255 8.91 -38.66 -27.74
N GLU A 256 9.06 -37.73 -28.68
CA GLU A 256 9.45 -38.03 -30.07
C GLU A 256 10.86 -38.64 -30.15
N THR A 257 11.80 -38.11 -29.37
CA THR A 257 13.16 -38.67 -29.27
C THR A 257 13.13 -40.10 -28.69
N SER A 258 12.31 -40.34 -27.67
CA SER A 258 12.17 -41.67 -27.05
C SER A 258 11.56 -42.68 -28.02
N ALA A 259 10.51 -42.31 -28.75
CA ALA A 259 9.91 -43.14 -29.79
C ALA A 259 10.92 -43.45 -30.92
N SER A 260 11.69 -42.46 -31.35
CA SER A 260 12.75 -42.64 -32.34
C SER A 260 13.84 -43.61 -31.85
N LEU A 261 14.20 -43.55 -30.56
CA LEU A 261 15.15 -44.47 -29.95
C LEU A 261 14.60 -45.90 -29.85
N GLU A 262 13.31 -46.09 -29.55
CA GLU A 262 12.67 -47.41 -29.56
C GLU A 262 12.66 -48.03 -30.97
N GLU A 263 12.32 -47.26 -31.99
CA GLU A 263 12.36 -47.71 -33.38
C GLU A 263 13.80 -48.08 -33.80
N MET A 264 14.78 -47.24 -33.45
CA MET A 264 16.19 -47.49 -33.72
C MET A 264 16.71 -48.74 -33.01
N ALA A 265 16.30 -48.98 -31.77
CA ALA A 265 16.65 -50.19 -31.03
C ALA A 265 16.04 -51.45 -31.68
N SER A 266 14.79 -51.38 -32.12
CA SER A 266 14.11 -52.45 -32.85
C SER A 266 14.84 -52.79 -34.16
N MET A 267 15.14 -51.78 -34.97
CA MET A 267 15.89 -51.91 -36.22
C MET A 267 17.30 -52.48 -35.99
N THR A 268 17.97 -52.04 -34.92
CA THR A 268 19.30 -52.58 -34.55
C THR A 268 19.22 -54.05 -34.20
N ARG A 269 18.18 -54.48 -33.46
CA ARG A 269 17.94 -55.89 -33.13
C ARG A 269 17.64 -56.72 -34.38
N GLN A 270 16.79 -56.22 -35.26
CA GLN A 270 16.50 -56.87 -36.55
C GLN A 270 17.76 -57.01 -37.41
N ASN A 271 18.62 -56.00 -37.46
CA ASN A 271 19.89 -56.07 -38.17
C ASN A 271 20.83 -57.13 -37.59
N ALA A 272 20.88 -57.27 -36.25
CA ALA A 272 21.68 -58.31 -35.61
C ALA A 272 21.15 -59.73 -35.91
N ASP A 273 19.82 -59.91 -35.93
CA ASP A 273 19.19 -61.17 -36.29
C ASP A 273 19.44 -61.51 -37.77
N ASN A 274 19.31 -60.54 -38.67
CA ASN A 274 19.62 -60.67 -40.10
C ASN A 274 21.09 -61.05 -40.33
N ALA A 275 22.02 -60.40 -39.62
CA ALA A 275 23.45 -60.73 -39.70
C ALA A 275 23.73 -62.16 -39.21
N THR A 276 23.03 -62.61 -38.16
CA THR A 276 23.13 -63.99 -37.65
C THR A 276 22.60 -64.99 -38.67
N GLN A 277 21.45 -64.71 -39.30
CA GLN A 277 20.91 -65.53 -40.38
C GLN A 277 21.85 -65.61 -41.58
N ALA A 278 22.37 -64.47 -42.04
CA ALA A 278 23.32 -64.41 -43.15
C ALA A 278 24.58 -65.23 -42.87
N ASN A 279 25.11 -65.15 -41.64
CA ASN A 279 26.26 -65.96 -41.22
C ASN A 279 25.93 -67.46 -41.22
N ASN A 280 24.73 -67.87 -40.80
CA ASN A 280 24.30 -69.27 -40.85
C ASN A 280 24.18 -69.78 -42.29
N ILE A 281 23.56 -69.01 -43.18
CA ILE A 281 23.45 -69.34 -44.60
C ILE A 281 24.84 -69.46 -45.23
N ALA A 282 25.76 -68.54 -44.92
CA ALA A 282 27.14 -68.60 -45.42
C ALA A 282 27.88 -69.86 -44.94
N ARG A 283 27.68 -70.28 -43.69
CA ARG A 283 28.23 -71.54 -43.15
C ARG A 283 27.65 -72.77 -43.83
N GLU A 284 26.34 -72.79 -44.06
CA GLU A 284 25.67 -73.88 -44.78
C GLU A 284 26.18 -73.98 -46.22
N ALA A 285 26.24 -72.87 -46.94
CA ALA A 285 26.79 -72.80 -48.30
C ALA A 285 28.25 -73.28 -48.35
N SER A 286 29.07 -72.89 -47.36
CA SER A 286 30.45 -73.38 -47.24
C SER A 286 30.50 -74.90 -47.01
N SER A 287 29.64 -75.44 -46.15
CA SER A 287 29.55 -76.90 -45.91
C SER A 287 29.12 -77.66 -47.16
N LEU A 288 28.14 -77.15 -47.91
CA LEU A 288 27.71 -77.73 -49.18
C LEU A 288 28.83 -77.70 -50.23
N ALA A 289 29.58 -76.61 -50.30
CA ALA A 289 30.74 -76.50 -51.19
C ALA A 289 31.82 -77.54 -50.85
N VAL A 290 32.12 -77.77 -49.56
CA VAL A 290 33.03 -78.83 -49.11
C VAL A 290 32.54 -80.22 -49.55
N GLY A 291 31.27 -80.52 -49.32
CA GLY A 291 30.67 -81.78 -49.79
C GLY A 291 30.71 -81.94 -51.32
N GLY A 292 30.57 -80.84 -52.06
CA GLY A 292 30.74 -80.79 -53.51
C GLY A 292 32.17 -81.12 -53.96
N VAL A 293 33.18 -80.56 -53.28
CA VAL A 293 34.60 -80.87 -53.53
C VAL A 293 34.90 -82.36 -53.28
N GLU A 294 34.36 -82.94 -52.21
CA GLU A 294 34.50 -84.38 -51.94
C GLU A 294 33.85 -85.23 -53.05
N ALA A 295 32.65 -84.85 -53.52
CA ALA A 295 31.97 -85.54 -54.60
C ALA A 295 32.76 -85.47 -55.91
N MET A 296 33.29 -84.29 -56.27
CA MET A 296 34.17 -84.10 -57.41
C MET A 296 35.46 -84.92 -57.30
N THR A 297 36.05 -84.99 -56.10
CA THR A 297 37.24 -85.81 -55.83
C THR A 297 36.96 -87.30 -56.06
N ARG A 298 35.80 -87.80 -55.58
CA ARG A 298 35.36 -89.17 -55.86
C ARG A 298 35.14 -89.43 -57.35
N MET A 299 34.56 -88.45 -58.06
CA MET A 299 34.34 -88.53 -59.51
C MET A 299 35.67 -88.59 -60.27
N ILE A 300 36.63 -87.72 -59.97
CA ILE A 300 38.00 -87.76 -60.55
C ILE A 300 38.64 -89.13 -60.30
N GLY A 301 38.55 -89.66 -59.08
CA GLY A 301 39.06 -90.99 -58.76
C GLY A 301 38.37 -92.13 -59.54
N ALA A 302 37.07 -92.00 -59.84
CA ALA A 302 36.37 -92.95 -60.69
C ALA A 302 36.80 -92.83 -62.16
N ILE A 303 37.00 -91.61 -62.68
CA ILE A 303 37.48 -91.39 -64.05
C ILE A 303 38.92 -91.90 -64.23
N ASP A 304 39.80 -91.74 -63.23
CA ASP A 304 41.15 -92.32 -63.24
C ASP A 304 41.12 -93.85 -63.31
N LYS A 305 40.20 -94.49 -62.57
CA LYS A 305 39.99 -95.94 -62.68
C LYS A 305 39.49 -96.36 -64.06
N ILE A 306 38.58 -95.58 -64.66
CA ILE A 306 38.11 -95.79 -66.04
C ILE A 306 39.28 -95.69 -67.01
N LYS A 307 40.12 -94.65 -66.91
CA LYS A 307 41.33 -94.47 -67.74
C LYS A 307 42.26 -95.68 -67.64
N LYS A 308 42.60 -96.11 -66.42
CA LYS A 308 43.44 -97.30 -66.18
C LYS A 308 42.83 -98.57 -66.78
N SER A 309 41.52 -98.77 -66.61
CA SER A 309 40.83 -99.93 -67.21
C SER A 309 40.87 -99.88 -68.73
N SER A 310 40.72 -98.71 -69.33
CA SER A 310 40.83 -98.50 -70.78
C SER A 310 42.26 -98.75 -71.27
N ASP A 311 43.29 -98.31 -70.55
CA ASP A 311 44.70 -98.59 -70.88
C ASP A 311 45.01 -100.08 -70.90
N GLU A 312 44.54 -100.82 -69.87
CA GLU A 312 44.69 -102.28 -69.83
C GLU A 312 43.91 -102.95 -70.96
N THR A 313 42.71 -102.47 -71.27
CA THR A 313 41.93 -102.97 -72.40
C THR A 313 42.65 -102.72 -73.72
N ALA A 314 43.26 -101.55 -73.92
CA ALA A 314 44.05 -101.23 -75.11
C ALA A 314 45.24 -102.18 -75.28
N LYS A 315 45.94 -102.52 -74.18
CA LYS A 315 47.02 -103.53 -74.20
C LYS A 315 46.51 -104.90 -74.64
N ILE A 316 45.36 -105.33 -74.09
CA ILE A 316 44.74 -106.61 -74.48
C ILE A 316 44.36 -106.61 -75.96
N ILE A 317 43.73 -105.52 -76.45
CA ILE A 317 43.36 -105.39 -77.86
C ILE A 317 44.60 -105.41 -78.77
N LYS A 318 45.70 -104.77 -78.36
CA LYS A 318 46.97 -104.85 -79.08
C LYS A 318 47.51 -106.28 -79.14
N THR A 319 47.45 -107.02 -78.03
CA THR A 319 47.81 -108.45 -78.03
C THR A 319 46.88 -109.27 -78.94
N ILE A 320 45.58 -108.98 -78.99
CA ILE A 320 44.64 -109.65 -79.91
C ILE A 320 44.99 -109.35 -81.37
N ASP A 321 45.35 -108.11 -81.71
CA ASP A 321 45.81 -107.74 -83.06
C ASP A 321 47.11 -108.47 -83.43
N GLU A 322 48.07 -108.55 -82.50
CA GLU A 322 49.31 -109.33 -82.67
C GLU A 322 49.02 -110.83 -82.88
N ILE A 323 48.10 -111.43 -82.11
CA ILE A 323 47.67 -112.82 -82.29
C ILE A 323 46.99 -113.00 -83.66
N ALA A 324 46.12 -112.07 -84.06
CA ALA A 324 45.45 -112.11 -85.35
C ALA A 324 46.47 -112.03 -86.50
N PHE A 325 47.48 -111.16 -86.38
CA PHE A 325 48.58 -111.05 -87.34
C PHE A 325 49.43 -112.33 -87.41
N GLN A 326 49.82 -112.89 -86.27
CA GLN A 326 50.55 -114.17 -86.20
C GLN A 326 49.73 -115.32 -86.78
N THR A 327 48.42 -115.36 -86.50
CA THR A 327 47.49 -116.37 -87.04
C THR A 327 47.37 -116.23 -88.55
N ASN A 328 47.29 -115.01 -89.07
CA ASN A 328 47.29 -114.74 -90.51
C ASN A 328 48.61 -115.19 -91.19
N LEU A 329 49.77 -115.00 -90.54
CA LEU A 329 51.06 -115.50 -91.03
C LEU A 329 51.16 -117.04 -90.96
N LEU A 330 50.69 -117.66 -89.88
CA LEU A 330 50.64 -119.12 -89.74
C LEU A 330 49.72 -119.74 -90.80
N ALA A 331 48.56 -119.15 -91.03
CA ALA A 331 47.61 -119.56 -92.04
C ALA A 331 48.19 -119.41 -93.46
N LEU A 332 48.91 -118.33 -93.73
CA LEU A 332 49.64 -118.14 -94.99
C LEU A 332 50.71 -119.22 -95.19
N ASN A 333 51.52 -119.49 -94.16
CA ASN A 333 52.53 -120.56 -94.20
C ASN A 333 51.88 -121.94 -94.44
N ALA A 334 50.76 -122.22 -93.76
CA ALA A 334 50.00 -123.45 -93.95
C ALA A 334 49.40 -123.56 -95.37
N ALA A 335 48.88 -122.46 -95.92
CA ALA A 335 48.37 -122.41 -97.30
C ALA A 335 49.50 -122.67 -98.32
N VAL A 336 50.69 -122.12 -98.10
CA VAL A 336 51.88 -122.37 -98.93
C VAL A 336 52.33 -123.83 -98.84
N GLU A 337 52.42 -124.41 -97.65
CA GLU A 337 52.83 -125.81 -97.49
C GLU A 337 51.77 -126.80 -98.01
N ALA A 338 50.48 -126.46 -97.88
CA ALA A 338 49.38 -127.21 -98.50
C ALA A 338 49.45 -127.17 -100.04
N ALA A 339 49.81 -126.03 -100.63
CA ALA A 339 50.05 -125.92 -102.07
C ALA A 339 51.27 -126.76 -102.51
N ARG A 340 52.28 -126.88 -101.63
CA ARG A 340 53.49 -127.69 -101.86
C ARG A 340 53.23 -129.20 -101.83
N ALA A 341 52.24 -129.66 -101.06
CA ALA A 341 51.83 -131.07 -100.95
C ALA A 341 50.95 -131.57 -102.13
N GLY A 342 50.60 -130.72 -103.10
CA GLY A 342 49.85 -131.10 -104.31
C GLY A 342 48.43 -131.63 -104.03
N GLU A 343 48.02 -132.70 -104.71
CA GLU A 343 46.65 -133.27 -104.61
C GLU A 343 46.29 -133.71 -103.16
N ALA A 344 47.26 -134.15 -102.36
CA ALA A 344 47.03 -134.55 -100.96
C ALA A 344 46.74 -133.37 -100.02
N GLY A 345 47.09 -132.13 -100.41
CA GLY A 345 46.97 -130.91 -99.59
C GLY A 345 45.72 -130.08 -99.81
N LYS A 346 44.85 -130.41 -100.79
CA LYS A 346 43.69 -129.57 -101.18
C LYS A 346 42.73 -129.26 -100.02
N GLY A 347 42.43 -130.24 -99.17
CA GLY A 347 41.57 -130.02 -97.99
C GLY A 347 42.20 -129.09 -96.95
N PHE A 348 43.51 -129.22 -96.74
CA PHE A 348 44.27 -128.33 -95.85
C PHE A 348 44.37 -126.90 -96.38
N ALA A 349 44.48 -126.71 -97.70
CA ALA A 349 44.52 -125.39 -98.32
C ALA A 349 43.22 -124.60 -98.08
N VAL A 350 42.05 -125.25 -98.15
CA VAL A 350 40.75 -124.60 -97.87
C VAL A 350 40.65 -124.18 -96.41
N VAL A 351 41.05 -125.04 -95.47
CA VAL A 351 41.07 -124.70 -94.05
C VAL A 351 42.05 -123.56 -93.75
N ALA A 352 43.22 -123.56 -94.38
CA ALA A 352 44.21 -122.49 -94.21
C ALA A 352 43.69 -121.13 -94.71
N GLU A 353 42.99 -121.08 -95.86
CA GLU A 353 42.41 -119.83 -96.36
C GLU A 353 41.24 -119.34 -95.48
N GLU A 354 40.42 -120.25 -94.92
CA GLU A 354 39.35 -119.87 -93.99
C GLU A 354 39.89 -119.33 -92.65
N VAL A 355 40.94 -119.96 -92.11
CA VAL A 355 41.65 -119.46 -90.90
C VAL A 355 42.28 -118.09 -91.18
N ARG A 356 42.84 -117.88 -92.38
CA ARG A 356 43.39 -116.59 -92.81
C ARG A 356 42.33 -115.51 -92.88
N ASN A 357 41.15 -115.82 -93.42
CA ASN A 357 40.04 -114.87 -93.50
C ASN A 357 39.50 -114.51 -92.10
N LEU A 358 39.40 -115.50 -91.19
CA LEU A 358 39.03 -115.28 -89.78
C LEU A 358 40.05 -114.40 -89.05
N ALA A 359 41.35 -114.61 -89.29
CA ALA A 359 42.42 -113.81 -88.73
C ALA A 359 42.33 -112.34 -89.19
N ARG A 360 42.09 -112.09 -90.49
CA ARG A 360 41.91 -110.73 -91.03
C ARG A 360 40.68 -110.02 -90.44
N ARG A 361 39.56 -110.74 -90.30
CA ARG A 361 38.35 -110.21 -89.64
C ARG A 361 38.60 -109.90 -88.16
N SER A 362 39.41 -110.71 -87.48
CA SER A 362 39.78 -110.49 -86.08
C SER A 362 40.67 -109.25 -85.93
N ALA A 363 41.62 -109.02 -86.84
CA ALA A 363 42.44 -107.80 -86.86
C ALA A 363 41.60 -106.54 -87.12
N GLU A 364 40.63 -106.59 -88.04
CA GLU A 364 39.70 -105.48 -88.29
C GLU A 364 38.82 -105.17 -87.07
N ALA A 365 38.29 -106.20 -86.41
CA ALA A 365 37.51 -106.03 -85.18
C ALA A 365 38.37 -105.50 -84.01
N ALA A 366 39.62 -105.97 -83.89
CA ALA A 366 40.58 -105.47 -82.91
C ALA A 366 40.87 -103.98 -83.14
N LYS A 367 41.12 -103.58 -84.39
CA LYS A 367 41.33 -102.17 -84.76
C LYS A 367 40.13 -101.28 -84.40
N ASN A 368 38.92 -101.67 -84.80
CA ASN A 368 37.71 -100.90 -84.47
C ASN A 368 37.51 -100.77 -82.94
N THR A 369 37.85 -101.82 -82.18
CA THR A 369 37.80 -101.77 -80.71
C THR A 369 38.89 -100.85 -80.14
N ALA A 370 40.09 -100.85 -80.73
CA ALA A 370 41.16 -99.95 -80.34
C ALA A 370 40.75 -98.48 -80.50
N ASP A 371 40.11 -98.12 -81.62
CA ASP A 371 39.63 -96.76 -81.86
C ASP A 371 38.57 -96.33 -80.81
N LEU A 372 37.67 -97.24 -80.40
CA LEU A 372 36.68 -96.97 -79.34
C LEU A 372 37.34 -96.79 -77.96
N ILE A 373 38.36 -97.59 -77.65
CA ILE A 373 39.11 -97.49 -76.40
C ILE A 373 39.94 -96.20 -76.37
N GLU A 374 40.57 -95.81 -77.47
CA GLU A 374 41.26 -94.52 -77.61
C GLU A 374 40.31 -93.35 -77.41
N GLY A 375 39.11 -93.42 -77.99
CA GLY A 375 38.04 -92.44 -77.73
C GLY A 375 37.64 -92.36 -76.25
N ALA A 376 37.51 -93.51 -75.58
CA ALA A 376 37.19 -93.58 -74.15
C ALA A 376 38.31 -93.02 -73.26
N GLN A 377 39.58 -93.28 -73.60
CA GLN A 377 40.75 -92.69 -72.93
C GLN A 377 40.74 -91.17 -73.05
N LYS A 378 40.53 -90.65 -74.26
CA LYS A 378 40.48 -89.20 -74.53
C LYS A 378 39.34 -88.51 -73.77
N ASN A 379 38.14 -89.10 -73.77
CA ASN A 379 37.00 -88.56 -73.03
C ASN A 379 37.24 -88.57 -71.51
N SER A 380 37.92 -89.60 -70.99
CA SER A 380 38.28 -89.67 -69.56
C SER A 380 39.33 -88.64 -69.18
N GLU A 381 40.32 -88.39 -70.05
CA GLU A 381 41.34 -87.36 -69.85
C GLU A 381 40.75 -85.95 -69.85
N GLN A 382 39.81 -85.67 -70.75
CA GLN A 382 39.05 -84.42 -70.78
C GLN A 382 38.10 -84.25 -69.58
N GLY A 383 37.68 -85.34 -68.93
CA GLY A 383 36.81 -85.28 -67.75
C GLY A 383 37.54 -84.98 -66.43
N VAL A 384 38.87 -85.00 -66.43
CA VAL A 384 39.72 -84.77 -65.24
C VAL A 384 40.51 -83.45 -65.33
N ALA A 385 40.77 -82.95 -66.54
CA ALA A 385 41.39 -81.64 -66.80
C ALA A 385 40.36 -80.50 -66.74
#